data_AF-A0A8H6P2W5-F1
#
_entry.id   AF-A0A8H6P2W5-F1
#
_cell.length_a   1.000
_cell.length_b   1.000
_cell.length_c   1.000
_cell.angle_alpha   90.00
_cell.angle_beta   90.00
_cell.angle_gamma   90.00
#
_symmetry.space_group_name_H-M   'P 1'
#
loop_
_entity.id
_entity.type
_entity.pdbx_description
1 polymer ?
#
loop_
_entity_poly.entity_id
_entity_poly.type
_entity_poly.pdbx_seq_one_letter_code
_entity_poly.pdbx_strand_id
1 'polypeptide(L)'
;MSASHPKLEADAKWWFVNSSGDVRIVLLIVLNTTYVRFEKWQLVPPNAPRPVTQAYTDQLRANPAHNPPTNRQPPGNQHAYAAHEVTVTATTVTGAPMILPFAALYERPPGPNEGDVVITSQMFRNIVRSVF
;
A
#
# COMPACT_ATOMS: atom_id res chain seq x y z
N MET A 1 -22.04 5.58 -3.53
CA MET A 1 -22.21 4.49 -2.55
C MET A 1 -20.90 4.34 -1.80
N SER A 2 -20.90 4.51 -0.47
CA SER A 2 -19.68 4.35 0.35
C SER A 2 -19.55 2.90 0.78
N ALA A 3 -18.39 2.27 0.55
CA ALA A 3 -18.09 0.93 1.04
C ALA A 3 -17.50 1.03 2.47
N SER A 4 -17.83 0.08 3.34
CA SER A 4 -17.19 0.00 4.66
C SER A 4 -15.71 -0.38 4.51
N HIS A 5 -14.87 0.03 5.47
CA HIS A 5 -13.44 -0.26 5.44
C HIS A 5 -13.12 -1.77 5.27
N PRO A 6 -13.78 -2.72 5.97
CA PRO A 6 -13.57 -4.15 5.73
C PRO A 6 -13.89 -4.62 4.31
N LYS A 7 -14.86 -3.97 3.64
CA LYS A 7 -15.17 -4.28 2.23
C LYS A 7 -14.05 -3.80 1.31
N LEU A 8 -13.50 -2.60 1.56
CA LEU A 8 -12.36 -2.09 0.79
C LEU A 8 -11.11 -2.97 0.96
N GLU A 9 -10.85 -3.49 2.17
CA GLU A 9 -9.77 -4.47 2.36
C GLU A 9 -9.99 -5.76 1.59
N ALA A 10 -11.23 -6.26 1.56
CA ALA A 10 -11.59 -7.44 0.78
C ALA A 10 -11.40 -7.19 -0.73
N ASP A 11 -11.79 -6.01 -1.22
CA ASP A 11 -11.58 -5.60 -2.61
C ASP A 11 -10.08 -5.50 -2.94
N ALA A 12 -9.26 -4.96 -2.04
CA ALA A 12 -7.80 -4.93 -2.20
C ALA A 12 -7.21 -6.34 -2.30
N LYS A 13 -7.59 -7.25 -1.40
CA LYS A 13 -7.18 -8.67 -1.44
C LYS A 13 -7.62 -9.33 -2.75
N TRP A 14 -8.84 -9.03 -3.21
CA TRP A 14 -9.39 -9.57 -4.45
C TRP A 14 -8.57 -9.16 -5.68
N TRP A 15 -8.12 -7.90 -5.78
CA TRP A 15 -7.29 -7.45 -6.90
C TRP A 15 -5.99 -8.25 -7.07
N PHE A 16 -5.33 -8.60 -5.97
CA PHE A 16 -4.12 -9.45 -6.03
C PHE A 16 -4.43 -10.86 -6.54
N VAL A 17 -5.48 -11.47 -6.00
CA VAL A 17 -5.89 -12.83 -6.34
C VAL A 17 -6.35 -12.90 -7.80
N ASN A 18 -7.23 -12.00 -8.22
CA ASN A 18 -7.81 -12.01 -9.56
C ASN A 18 -6.79 -11.67 -10.65
N SER A 19 -5.75 -10.90 -10.31
CA SER A 19 -4.64 -10.62 -11.23
C SER A 19 -3.55 -11.69 -11.23
N SER A 20 -3.70 -12.80 -10.48
CA SER A 20 -2.63 -13.80 -10.28
C SER A 20 -1.30 -13.20 -9.77
N GLY A 21 -1.38 -12.08 -9.04
CA GLY A 21 -0.21 -11.38 -8.50
C GLY A 21 0.48 -10.42 -9.47
N ASP A 22 -0.17 -10.04 -10.59
CA ASP A 22 0.34 -8.99 -11.49
C ASP A 22 0.11 -7.59 -10.90
N VAL A 23 -0.91 -7.41 -10.06
CA VAL A 23 -1.06 -6.18 -9.28
C VAL A 23 0.01 -6.14 -8.19
N ARG A 24 0.89 -5.13 -8.24
CA ARG A 24 1.98 -4.94 -7.26
C ARG A 24 1.56 -4.16 -6.02
N ILE A 25 0.71 -3.16 -6.23
CA ILE A 25 0.26 -2.22 -5.20
C ILE A 25 -1.23 -1.95 -5.41
N VAL A 26 -2.00 -1.95 -4.32
CA VAL A 26 -3.35 -1.38 -4.27
C VAL A 26 -3.32 -0.19 -3.31
N LEU A 27 -3.83 0.95 -3.74
CA LEU A 27 -4.03 2.12 -2.88
C LEU A 27 -5.49 2.20 -2.46
N LEU A 28 -5.77 2.06 -1.16
CA LEU A 28 -7.09 2.34 -0.62
C LEU A 28 -7.13 3.77 -0.09
N ILE A 29 -8.21 4.49 -0.41
CA ILE A 29 -8.49 5.83 0.11
C ILE A 29 -9.80 5.75 0.87
N VAL A 30 -9.72 5.83 2.19
CA VAL A 30 -10.86 5.76 3.11
C VAL A 30 -11.19 7.18 3.55
N LEU A 31 -12.39 7.65 3.19
CA LEU A 31 -12.86 8.96 3.57
C LEU A 31 -13.79 8.87 4.79
N ASN A 32 -13.53 9.70 5.78
CA ASN A 32 -14.39 9.94 6.94
C ASN A 32 -14.64 11.45 7.05
N THR A 33 -15.62 11.85 7.87
CA THR A 33 -15.91 13.27 8.14
C THR A 33 -14.77 14.02 8.83
N THR A 34 -13.87 13.31 9.50
CA THR A 34 -12.78 13.90 10.32
C THR A 34 -11.38 13.56 9.83
N TYR A 35 -11.25 12.60 8.91
CA TYR A 35 -9.97 12.17 8.38
C TYR A 35 -10.10 11.59 6.97
N VAL A 36 -8.99 11.58 6.24
CA VAL A 36 -8.78 10.77 5.04
C VAL A 36 -7.60 9.86 5.31
N ARG A 37 -7.79 8.55 5.13
CA ARG A 37 -6.74 7.55 5.33
C ARG A 37 -6.36 6.93 3.99
N PHE A 38 -5.07 6.87 3.74
CA PHE A 38 -4.44 6.24 2.58
C PHE A 38 -3.73 4.98 3.04
N GLU A 39 -4.00 3.85 2.41
CA GLU A 39 -3.36 2.57 2.72
C GLU A 39 -2.69 2.03 1.46
N LYS A 40 -1.39 1.74 1.57
CA LYS A 40 -0.62 1.00 0.56
C LYS A 40 -0.68 -0.47 0.89
N TRP A 41 -1.38 -1.24 0.06
CA TRP A 41 -1.47 -2.68 0.15
C TRP A 41 -0.54 -3.35 -0.85
N GLN A 42 0.08 -4.46 -0.45
CA GLN A 42 0.94 -5.29 -1.29
C GLN A 42 0.99 -6.74 -0.78
N LEU A 43 1.56 -7.64 -1.58
CA LEU A 43 1.82 -9.02 -1.18
C LEU A 43 3.06 -9.14 -0.30
N VAL A 44 3.05 -10.08 0.65
CA VAL A 44 4.26 -10.51 1.36
C VAL A 44 5.23 -11.23 0.41
N PRO A 45 6.54 -11.27 0.72
CA PRO A 45 7.52 -12.05 -0.03
C PRO A 45 7.12 -13.52 -0.21
N PRO A 46 7.46 -14.18 -1.34
CA PRO A 46 7.09 -15.58 -1.60
C PRO A 46 7.62 -16.57 -0.56
N ASN A 47 8.74 -16.22 0.07
CA ASN A 47 9.42 -16.99 1.13
C ASN A 47 8.96 -16.59 2.55
N ALA A 48 7.85 -15.86 2.68
CA ALA A 48 7.27 -15.54 3.98
C ALA A 48 6.91 -16.82 4.77
N PRO A 49 7.02 -16.78 6.11
CA PRO A 49 6.59 -17.89 6.95
C PRO A 49 5.10 -18.20 6.76
N ARG A 50 4.74 -19.49 6.91
CA ARG A 50 3.36 -19.96 6.83
C ARG A 50 2.99 -20.65 8.15
N PRO A 51 1.99 -20.15 8.91
CA PRO A 51 1.15 -19.00 8.60
C PRO A 51 1.90 -17.66 8.69
N VAL A 52 1.43 -16.66 7.93
CA VAL A 52 1.93 -15.29 8.03
C VAL A 52 1.43 -14.70 9.35
N THR A 53 2.36 -14.21 10.17
CA THR A 53 2.04 -13.65 11.49
C THR A 53 2.02 -12.12 11.46
N GLN A 54 1.33 -11.52 12.42
CA GLN A 54 1.33 -10.06 12.59
C GLN A 54 2.76 -9.51 12.77
N ALA A 55 3.56 -10.15 13.64
CA ALA A 55 4.95 -9.77 13.89
C ALA A 55 5.80 -9.75 12.61
N TYR A 56 5.58 -10.69 11.69
CA TYR A 56 6.26 -10.69 10.40
C TYR A 56 5.83 -9.49 9.53
N THR A 57 4.54 -9.18 9.46
CA THR A 57 4.08 -7.99 8.73
C THR A 57 4.56 -6.68 9.35
N ASP A 58 4.69 -6.61 10.68
CA ASP A 58 5.26 -5.44 11.37
C ASP A 58 6.75 -5.26 11.05
N GLN A 59 7.50 -6.36 10.95
CA GLN A 59 8.89 -6.33 10.47
C GLN A 59 8.99 -5.80 9.03
N LEU A 60 8.06 -6.18 8.15
CA LEU A 60 8.03 -5.64 6.79
C LEU A 60 7.70 -4.14 6.78
N ARG A 61 6.76 -3.68 7.63
CA ARG A 61 6.40 -2.26 7.78
C ARG A 61 7.57 -1.39 8.28
N ALA A 62 8.51 -1.96 9.04
CA ALA A 62 9.69 -1.24 9.51
C ALA A 62 10.56 -0.70 8.35
N ASN A 63 10.46 -1.29 7.15
CA ASN A 63 11.03 -0.75 5.93
C ASN A 63 9.92 -0.35 4.94
N PRO A 64 9.39 0.89 4.99
CA PRO A 64 8.28 1.31 4.13
C PRO A 64 8.61 1.34 2.63
N ALA A 65 9.90 1.36 2.26
CA ALA A 65 10.39 1.40 0.88
C ALA A 65 10.65 0.02 0.27
N HIS A 66 10.42 -1.07 1.02
CA HIS A 66 10.68 -2.40 0.47
C HIS A 66 9.78 -2.69 -0.75
N ASN A 67 10.38 -3.32 -1.77
CA ASN A 67 9.68 -3.68 -2.98
C ASN A 67 8.67 -4.80 -2.72
N PRO A 68 7.45 -4.72 -3.30
CA PRO A 68 6.58 -5.87 -3.37
C PRO A 68 7.20 -6.97 -4.25
N PRO A 69 6.74 -8.22 -4.13
CA PRO A 69 7.15 -9.31 -5.01
C PRO A 69 6.89 -8.98 -6.49
N THR A 70 7.90 -9.17 -7.33
CA THR A 70 7.81 -9.03 -8.79
C THR A 70 7.43 -10.33 -9.50
N ASN A 71 7.58 -11.46 -8.81
CA ASN A 71 7.17 -12.75 -9.33
C ASN A 71 5.69 -13.02 -9.05
N ARG A 72 5.02 -13.72 -9.97
CA ARG A 72 3.67 -14.25 -9.73
C ARG A 72 3.69 -15.22 -8.56
N GLN A 73 2.68 -15.12 -7.71
CA GLN A 73 2.43 -16.03 -6.60
C GLN A 73 1.10 -16.74 -6.86
N PRO A 74 1.03 -18.08 -6.71
CA PRO A 74 -0.25 -18.79 -6.80
C PRO A 74 -1.27 -18.22 -5.81
N PRO A 75 -2.57 -18.12 -6.13
CA PRO A 75 -3.58 -17.54 -5.24
C PRO A 75 -3.56 -18.06 -3.80
N GLY A 76 -3.42 -19.37 -3.59
CA GLY A 76 -3.33 -19.96 -2.23
C GLY A 76 -2.07 -19.58 -1.45
N ASN A 77 -1.08 -19.02 -2.15
CA ASN A 77 0.18 -18.56 -1.59
C ASN A 77 0.23 -17.06 -1.34
N GLN A 78 -0.72 -16.30 -1.88
CA GLN A 78 -0.78 -14.86 -1.73
C GLN A 78 -1.29 -14.47 -0.34
N HIS A 79 -0.59 -13.51 0.28
CA HIS A 79 -1.06 -12.86 1.49
C HIS A 79 -0.84 -11.36 1.34
N ALA A 80 -1.93 -10.62 1.14
CA ALA A 80 -1.91 -9.17 1.05
C ALA A 80 -2.00 -8.54 2.44
N TYR A 81 -1.28 -7.45 2.65
CA TYR A 81 -1.29 -6.70 3.90
C TYR A 81 -1.12 -5.20 3.63
N ALA A 82 -1.62 -4.37 4.56
CA ALA A 82 -1.35 -2.94 4.56
C ALA A 82 0.11 -2.70 4.96
N ALA A 83 0.96 -2.39 3.99
CA ALA A 83 2.39 -2.15 4.16
C ALA A 83 2.72 -0.73 4.63
N HIS A 84 1.82 0.22 4.38
CA HIS A 84 1.98 1.59 4.86
C HIS A 84 0.61 2.26 4.97
N GLU A 85 0.41 3.03 6.02
CA GLU A 85 -0.77 3.87 6.21
C GLU A 85 -0.37 5.34 6.41
N VAL A 86 -1.12 6.25 5.79
CA VAL A 86 -1.05 7.69 6.04
C VAL A 86 -2.44 8.17 6.40
N THR A 87 -2.58 8.82 7.55
CA THR A 87 -3.84 9.45 7.96
C THR A 87 -3.70 10.96 7.96
N VAL A 88 -4.60 11.63 7.27
CA VAL A 88 -4.70 13.09 7.20
C VAL A 88 -5.95 13.54 7.92
N THR A 89 -5.80 14.50 8.83
CA THR A 89 -6.89 15.23 9.46
C THR A 89 -6.83 16.69 9.01
N ALA A 90 -7.79 17.52 9.44
CA ALA A 90 -7.75 18.96 9.18
C ALA A 90 -6.43 19.63 9.64
N THR A 91 -5.79 19.11 10.69
CA THR A 91 -4.61 19.74 11.30
C THR A 91 -3.33 18.94 11.10
N THR A 92 -3.40 17.62 10.99
CA THR A 92 -2.22 16.73 11.03
C THR A 92 -2.13 15.80 9.83
N VAL A 93 -0.89 15.39 9.51
CA VAL A 93 -0.60 14.27 8.62
C VAL A 93 0.30 13.31 9.38
N THR A 94 -0.15 12.08 9.57
CA THR A 94 0.56 11.04 10.32
C THR A 94 0.91 9.89 9.40
N GLY A 95 2.12 9.35 9.51
CA GLY A 95 2.59 8.20 8.72
C GLY A 95 3.27 8.56 7.40
N ALA A 96 3.21 9.82 6.95
CA ALA A 96 3.94 10.28 5.77
C ALA A 96 5.48 10.32 6.01
N PRO A 97 6.31 10.20 4.95
CA PRO A 97 5.93 10.05 3.54
C PRO A 97 5.48 8.63 3.20
N MET A 98 4.65 8.47 2.17
CA MET A 98 4.38 7.17 1.56
C MET A 98 5.31 6.99 0.35
N ILE A 99 6.01 5.86 0.29
CA ILE A 99 6.95 5.54 -0.79
C ILE A 99 6.32 4.47 -1.68
N LEU A 100 6.20 4.75 -2.98
CA LEU A 100 5.82 3.78 -4.01
C LEU A 100 7.09 3.39 -4.77
N PRO A 101 7.58 2.16 -4.60
CA PRO A 101 8.84 1.76 -5.22
C PRO A 101 8.76 1.82 -6.74
N PHE A 102 9.80 2.37 -7.40
CA PHE A 102 9.84 2.52 -8.85
C PHE A 102 9.66 1.17 -9.56
N ALA A 103 10.38 0.14 -9.11
CA ALA A 103 10.31 -1.18 -9.70
C ALA A 103 8.93 -1.83 -9.58
N ALA A 104 8.12 -1.42 -8.59
CA ALA A 104 6.75 -1.88 -8.46
C ALA A 104 5.78 -1.20 -9.44
N LEU A 105 6.06 0.06 -9.81
CA LEU A 105 5.23 0.83 -10.73
C LEU A 105 5.57 0.57 -12.20
N TYR A 106 6.85 0.34 -12.49
CA TYR A 106 7.37 0.26 -13.87
C TYR A 106 7.86 -1.13 -14.26
N GLU A 107 7.80 -2.11 -13.35
CA GLU A 107 8.23 -3.51 -13.53
C GLU A 107 9.66 -3.68 -14.05
N ARG A 108 10.55 -2.74 -13.72
CA ARG A 108 11.98 -2.78 -14.05
C ARG A 108 12.82 -2.00 -13.04
N PRO A 109 14.15 -2.22 -12.98
CA PRO A 109 15.04 -1.40 -12.18
C PRO A 109 15.02 0.08 -12.62
N PRO A 110 15.24 1.03 -11.68
CA PRO A 110 15.40 2.44 -12.01
C PRO A 110 16.72 2.69 -12.76
N GLY A 111 16.68 3.61 -13.72
CA GLY A 111 17.86 4.20 -14.34
C GLY A 111 18.48 5.34 -13.50
N PRO A 112 19.52 6.03 -14.02
CA PRO A 112 20.30 7.02 -13.26
C PRO A 112 19.50 8.21 -12.67
N ASN A 113 18.36 8.55 -13.26
CA ASN A 113 17.51 9.68 -12.84
C ASN A 113 16.10 9.23 -12.45
N GLU A 114 15.92 7.94 -12.21
CA GLU A 114 14.65 7.36 -11.81
C GLU A 114 14.74 6.90 -10.37
N GLY A 115 13.64 7.03 -9.65
CA GLY A 115 13.58 6.68 -8.24
C GLY A 115 12.16 6.49 -7.79
N ASP A 116 12.03 6.06 -6.54
CA ASP A 116 10.73 5.82 -5.93
C ASP A 116 9.89 7.10 -5.90
N VAL A 117 8.57 6.93 -6.05
CA VAL A 117 7.64 8.06 -5.92
C VAL A 117 7.41 8.29 -4.43
N VAL A 118 7.85 9.46 -3.94
CA VAL A 118 7.71 9.87 -2.54
C VAL A 118 6.53 10.84 -2.40
N ILE A 119 5.43 10.38 -1.83
CA ILE A 119 4.26 11.20 -1.53
C ILE A 119 4.47 11.82 -0.15
N THR A 120 4.78 13.11 -0.12
CA THR A 120 5.11 13.86 1.10
C THR A 120 3.86 14.30 1.87
N SER A 121 4.03 14.74 3.11
CA SER A 121 2.94 15.31 3.92
C SER A 121 2.25 16.49 3.23
N GLN A 122 2.99 17.35 2.52
CA GLN A 122 2.42 18.48 1.78
C GLN A 122 1.57 18.00 0.59
N MET A 123 2.03 16.98 -0.13
CA MET A 123 1.27 16.40 -1.24
C MET A 123 -0.04 15.79 -0.72
N PHE A 124 -0.01 15.05 0.38
CA PHE A 124 -1.21 14.53 1.01
C PHE A 124 -2.18 15.64 1.42
N ARG A 125 -1.71 16.73 2.06
CA ARG A 125 -2.55 17.90 2.35
C ARG A 125 -3.19 18.49 1.09
N ASN A 126 -2.42 18.59 0.01
CA ASN A 126 -2.92 19.11 -1.26
C ASN A 126 -4.00 18.20 -1.87
N ILE A 127 -3.81 16.87 -1.83
CA ILE A 127 -4.77 15.88 -2.35
C ILE A 127 -6.12 15.99 -1.64
N VAL A 128 -6.11 16.18 -0.31
CA VAL A 128 -7.34 16.20 0.50
C VAL A 128 -7.89 17.61 0.75
N ARG A 129 -7.33 18.63 0.09
CA ARG A 129 -7.68 20.03 0.31
C ARG A 129 -9.18 20.33 0.09
N SER A 130 -9.87 19.58 -0.76
CA SER A 130 -11.31 19.77 -1.00
C SER A 130 -12.20 18.99 -0.03
N VAL A 131 -11.62 18.22 0.90
CA VAL A 131 -12.34 17.40 1.87
C VAL A 131 -12.46 18.12 3.22
N PHE A 132 -11.49 18.97 3.57
CA PHE A 132 -11.46 19.78 4.79
C PHE A 132 -11.59 21.28 4.48
#